data_AF-A0A7X9MVF2-F1
#
_entry.id   AF-A0A7X9MVF2-F1
#
_cell.length_a   1.000
_cell.length_b   1.000
_cell.length_c   1.000
_cell.angle_alpha   90.00
_cell.angle_beta   90.00
_cell.angle_gamma   90.00
#
_symmetry.space_group_name_H-M   'P 1'
#
loop_
_entity.id
_entity.type
_entity.pdbx_description
1 polymer ?
#
loop_
_entity_poly.entity_id
_entity_poly.type
_entity_poly.pdbx_seq_one_letter_code
_entity_poly.pdbx_strand_id
1 'polypeptide(L)' 'MKYFLLFFGGIITIIFGGGFLIRLVRDGDFYIAEFIGGIIGIIVLTTGFFIKGSMKQDNIFLK' A
#
# COMPACT_ATOMS: atom_id res chain seq x y z
N MET A 1 1.95 -5.33 -14.35
CA MET A 1 1.14 -5.38 -13.11
C MET A 1 1.77 -4.67 -11.92
N LYS A 2 3.09 -4.78 -11.69
CA LYS A 2 3.78 -4.09 -10.58
C LYS A 2 3.47 -2.58 -10.47
N TYR A 3 3.69 -1.82 -11.55
CA TYR A 3 3.49 -0.37 -11.53
C TYR A 3 2.04 0.03 -11.26
N PHE A 4 1.09 -0.76 -11.76
CA PHE A 4 -0.33 -0.58 -11.48
C PHE A 4 -0.64 -0.79 -10.00
N LEU A 5 -0.13 -1.87 -9.38
CA LEU A 5 -0.31 -2.14 -7.95
C LEU A 5 0.31 -1.05 -7.08
N LEU A 6 1.51 -0.57 -7.43
CA LEU A 6 2.17 0.52 -6.70
C LEU A 6 1.40 1.83 -6.82
N PHE A 7 0.92 2.17 -8.02
CA PHE A 7 0.14 3.39 -8.25
C PHE A 7 -1.21 3.33 -7.52
N PHE A 8 -1.94 2.23 -7.70
CA PHE A 8 -3.25 2.03 -7.09
C PHE A 8 -3.19 1.96 -5.56
N GLY A 9 -2.26 1.17 -5.02
CA GLY A 9 -2.02 1.11 -3.58
C GLY A 9 -1.60 2.46 -3.00
N GLY A 10 -0.80 3.24 -3.74
CA GLY A 10 -0.41 4.60 -3.36
C GLY A 10 -1.59 5.53 -3.25
N ILE A 11 -2.47 5.56 -4.26
CA ILE A 11 -3.69 6.37 -4.26
C ILE A 11 -4.59 5.99 -3.08
N ILE A 12 -4.85 4.69 -2.88
CA ILE A 12 -5.70 4.23 -1.77
C ILE A 12 -5.11 4.64 -0.42
N THR A 13 -3.80 4.45 -0.24
CA THR A 13 -3.12 4.80 1.01
C THR A 13 -3.17 6.31 1.27
N ILE A 14 -3.00 7.15 0.24
CA ILE A 14 -3.07 8.61 0.39
C ILE A 14 -4.49 9.06 0.72
N ILE A 15 -5.50 8.56 -0.01
CA ILE A 15 -6.89 9.00 0.18
C ILE A 15 -7.42 8.52 1.53
N PHE A 16 -7.37 7.20 1.78
CA PHE A 16 -7.94 6.63 3.00
C PHE A 16 -7.01 6.77 4.20
N GLY A 17 -5.72 6.47 4.06
CA GLY A 17 -4.75 6.60 5.15
C GLY A 17 -4.43 8.07 5.48
N GLY A 18 -4.25 8.91 4.46
CA GLY A 18 -4.09 10.35 4.68
C GLY A 18 -5.34 11.00 5.27
N GLY A 19 -6.53 10.66 4.75
CA GLY A 19 -7.82 11.08 5.32
C GLY A 19 -7.96 10.66 6.79
N PHE A 20 -7.68 9.38 7.09
CA PHE A 20 -7.68 8.84 8.44
C PHE A 20 -6.75 9.61 9.37
N LEU A 21 -5.49 9.82 8.98
CA LEU A 21 -4.51 10.53 9.81
C LEU A 21 -4.93 11.98 10.07
N ILE A 22 -5.46 12.67 9.05
CA ILE A 22 -5.96 14.05 9.22
C ILE A 22 -7.09 14.07 10.24
N ARG A 23 -8.09 13.20 10.13
CA ARG A 23 -9.22 13.17 11.07
C ARG A 23 -8.79 12.75 12.47
N LEU A 24 -7.91 11.75 12.57
CA LEU A 24 -7.39 11.29 13.85
C LEU A 24 -6.65 12.43 14.59
N VAL A 25 -5.81 13.20 13.88
CA VAL A 25 -5.04 14.29 14.48
C VAL A 25 -5.89 15.54 14.73
N ARG A 26 -6.81 15.85 13.82
CA ARG A 26 -7.62 17.08 13.89
C ARG A 26 -8.80 16.94 14.85
N ASP A 27 -9.54 15.86 14.71
CA ASP A 27 -10.82 15.65 15.39
C ASP A 27 -10.67 14.69 16.58
N GLY A 28 -9.57 13.91 16.65
CA GLY A 28 -9.39 12.86 17.65
C GLY A 28 -10.21 11.59 17.35
N ASP A 29 -10.97 11.61 16.25
CA ASP A 29 -11.94 10.57 15.92
C ASP A 29 -11.34 9.45 15.09
N PHE A 30 -11.53 8.23 15.57
CA PHE A 30 -11.09 7.03 14.87
C PHE A 30 -12.11 6.58 13.83
N TYR A 31 -11.91 7.01 12.58
CA TYR A 31 -12.74 6.55 11.46
C TYR A 31 -12.30 5.18 10.95
N ILE A 32 -12.97 4.14 11.45
CA ILE A 32 -12.66 2.73 11.15
C ILE A 32 -12.65 2.42 9.65
N ALA A 33 -13.55 3.01 8.85
CA ALA A 33 -13.61 2.80 7.41
C ALA A 33 -12.37 3.35 6.69
N GLU A 34 -11.88 4.52 7.11
CA GLU A 34 -10.67 5.11 6.55
C GLU A 34 -9.41 4.38 6.97
N PHE A 35 -9.37 3.92 8.23
CA PHE A 35 -8.31 3.06 8.71
C PHE A 35 -8.20 1.77 7.90
N ILE A 36 -9.30 1.04 7.73
CA ILE A 36 -9.33 -0.21 6.95
C ILE A 36 -8.92 0.06 5.50
N GLY A 37 -9.44 1.13 4.87
CA GLY A 37 -9.04 1.52 3.52
C GLY A 37 -7.55 1.80 3.41
N GLY A 38 -6.97 2.51 4.38
CA GLY A 38 -5.53 2.79 4.45
C GLY A 38 -4.72 1.50 4.59
N ILE A 39 -5.13 0.57 5.45
CA ILE A 39 -4.49 -0.74 5.61
C ILE A 39 -4.53 -1.55 4.31
N ILE A 40 -5.66 -1.57 3.61
CA ILE A 40 -5.78 -2.23 2.30
C ILE A 40 -4.79 -1.62 1.29
N GLY A 41 -4.68 -0.29 1.26
CA GLY A 41 -3.69 0.41 0.43
C GLY A 41 -2.26 -0.02 0.71
N ILE A 42 -1.88 -0.12 1.99
CA ILE A 42 -0.55 -0.58 2.42
C ILE A 42 -0.32 -2.03 1.99
N ILE A 43 -1.30 -2.92 2.14
CA ILE A 43 -1.19 -4.32 1.70
C ILE A 43 -0.96 -4.41 0.18
N VAL A 44 -1.69 -3.61 -0.60
CA VAL A 44 -1.53 -3.56 -2.07
C VAL A 44 -0.14 -3.02 -2.46
N LEU A 45 0.33 -1.96 -1.81
CA LEU A 45 1.70 -1.44 -2.02
C LEU A 45 2.74 -2.50 -1.71
N THR A 46 2.63 -3.13 -0.54
CA THR A 46 3.53 -4.17 -0.06
C THR A 46 3.59 -5.33 -1.05
N THR A 47 2.44 -5.81 -1.51
CA THR A 47 2.33 -6.85 -2.55
C THR A 47 3.01 -6.41 -3.85
N GLY A 48 2.76 -5.18 -4.31
CA GLY A 48 3.41 -4.61 -5.49
C GLY A 48 4.93 -4.53 -5.39
N PHE A 49 5.47 -4.28 -4.18
CA PHE A 49 6.91 -4.31 -3.93
C PHE A 49 7.47 -5.73 -4.00
N PHE A 50 6.83 -6.70 -3.35
CA PHE A 50 7.32 -8.09 -3.26
C PHE A 50 7.24 -8.88 -4.58
N ILE A 51 6.33 -8.54 -5.50
CA ILE A 51 6.21 -9.20 -6.81
C ILE A 51 7.51 -9.13 -7.65
N LYS A 52 8.39 -8.13 -7.47
CA LYS A 52 9.70 -8.10 -8.16
C LYS A 52 10.77 -8.96 -7.47
N GLY A 53 10.63 -9.23 -6.18
CA GLY A 53 11.57 -10.07 -5.43
C GLY A 53 11.61 -11.50 -5.97
N SER A 54 10.46 -12.04 -6.33
CA SER A 54 10.35 -13.40 -6.89
C SER A 54 10.93 -13.55 -8.30
N MET A 55 10.86 -12.52 -9.17
CA MET A 55 11.37 -12.62 -10.55
C MET A 55 12.88 -12.40 -10.68
N LYS A 56 13.55 -11.79 -9.69
CA LYS A 56 14.98 -11.48 -9.78
C LYS A 56 15.88 -12.65 -9.34
N GLN A 57 15.33 -13.66 -8.67
CA GLN A 57 16.12 -14.74 -8.06
C GLN A 57 16.43 -15.91 -9.01
N ASP A 58 15.70 -16.06 -10.12
CA ASP A 58 15.94 -17.15 -11.09
C ASP A 58 17.17 -16.96 -12.00
N ASN A 59 17.73 -15.75 -12.10
CA ASN A 59 18.84 -15.46 -13.03
C ASN A 59 20.24 -15.47 -12.38
N ILE A 60 20.34 -15.74 -11.08
CA ILE A 60 21.64 -15.74 -10.37
C ILE A 60 22.19 -17.16 -10.16
N PHE A 61 21.36 -18.21 -10.25
CA PHE A 61 21.79 -19.58 -10.02
C PHE A 61 22.31 -20.30 -11.28
N LEU A 62 22.32 -19.64 -12.44
CA LEU A 62 22.73 -20.21 -13.72
C LEU A 62 23.92 -19.46 -14.38
N LYS A 63 24.77 -18.79 -13.59
CA LYS A 63 26.03 -18.22 -14.09
C LYS A 63 27.24 -18.95 -13.53
#